data_AF-A0A949HIR3-F1
#
_entry.id   AF-A0A949HIR3-F1
#
_cell.length_a   1.000
_cell.length_b   1.000
_cell.length_c   1.000
_cell.angle_alpha   90.00
_cell.angle_beta   90.00
_cell.angle_gamma   90.00
#
_symmetry.space_group_name_H-M   'P 1'
#
loop_
_entity.id
_entity.type
_entity.pdbx_description
1 polymer ?
#
loop_
_entity_poly.entity_id
_entity_poly.type
_entity_poly.pdbx_seq_one_letter_code
_entity_poly.pdbx_strand_id
1 'polypeptide(L)'
;GELEGEDLGLFIGRRGQTIDAVQHLATRIVQRDAGEDERVRVTIDAAGWRERRREALEEEADEAAETALSEERPVSLEPMSAAERRIVHQHLRDREDVETHSEGDEPRRYLVVSPVIP
;
A
#
# COMPACT_ATOMS: atom_id res chain seq x y z
N GLY A 1 4.53 -22.76 1.22
CA GLY A 1 4.52 -23.45 2.53
C GLY A 1 4.01 -22.46 3.56
N GLU A 2 3.48 -22.97 4.67
CA GLU A 2 2.99 -22.17 5.80
C GLU A 2 3.91 -22.39 7.00
N LEU A 3 4.15 -21.32 7.77
CA LEU A 3 4.97 -21.34 8.98
C LEU A 3 4.16 -20.73 10.11
N GLU A 4 4.14 -21.40 11.25
CA GLU A 4 3.45 -20.94 12.46
C GLU A 4 4.47 -20.40 13.46
N GLY A 5 4.10 -19.32 14.17
CA GLY A 5 4.97 -18.68 15.15
C GLY A 5 4.20 -17.80 16.11
N GLU A 6 4.76 -17.65 17.30
CA GLU A 6 4.31 -16.69 18.30
C GLU A 6 4.77 -15.28 17.87
N ASP A 7 4.03 -14.22 18.24
CA ASP A 7 4.33 -12.81 17.91
C ASP A 7 4.12 -12.33 16.46
N LEU A 8 3.02 -12.75 15.81
CA LEU A 8 2.61 -12.22 14.49
C LEU A 8 2.58 -10.68 14.43
N GLY A 9 2.22 -10.00 15.52
CA GLY A 9 2.21 -8.53 15.57
C GLY A 9 3.59 -7.91 15.38
N LEU A 10 4.64 -8.52 15.95
CA LEU A 10 6.02 -8.07 15.76
C LEU A 10 6.48 -8.30 14.31
N PHE A 11 6.11 -9.45 13.75
CA PHE A 11 6.44 -9.82 12.37
C PHE A 11 5.77 -8.91 11.33
N ILE A 12 4.53 -8.50 11.57
CA ILE A 12 3.85 -7.49 10.74
C ILE A 12 4.56 -6.14 10.91
N GLY A 13 4.81 -5.74 12.15
CA GLY A 13 5.38 -4.44 12.48
C GLY A 13 4.41 -3.29 12.28
N ARG A 14 4.87 -2.06 12.53
CA ARG A 14 4.03 -0.85 12.36
C ARG A 14 3.63 -0.70 10.90
N ARG A 15 2.32 -0.72 10.61
CA ARG A 15 1.75 -0.62 9.25
C ARG A 15 2.39 -1.60 8.24
N GLY A 16 2.82 -2.78 8.69
CA GLY A 16 3.39 -3.78 7.80
C GLY A 16 4.85 -3.58 7.41
N GLN A 17 5.55 -2.59 7.97
CA GLN A 17 6.94 -2.29 7.58
C GLN A 17 7.88 -3.50 7.71
N THR A 18 7.65 -4.37 8.68
CA THR A 18 8.52 -5.53 8.94
C THR A 18 8.25 -6.63 7.92
N ILE A 19 6.98 -6.97 7.68
CA ILE A 19 6.61 -7.98 6.68
C ILE A 19 7.01 -7.56 5.26
N ASP A 20 6.98 -6.26 4.94
CA ASP A 20 7.46 -5.73 3.67
C ASP A 20 8.99 -5.78 3.54
N ALA A 21 9.74 -5.50 4.61
CA ALA A 21 11.19 -5.68 4.61
C ALA A 21 11.57 -7.16 4.39
N VAL A 22 10.87 -8.08 5.06
CA VAL A 22 11.07 -9.54 4.88
C VAL A 22 10.72 -9.96 3.45
N GLN A 23 9.58 -9.53 2.91
CA GLN A 23 9.20 -9.73 1.51
C GLN A 23 10.29 -9.27 0.55
N HIS A 24 10.85 -8.07 0.77
CA HIS A 24 11.91 -7.53 -0.06
C HIS A 24 13.16 -8.41 -0.05
N LEU A 25 13.64 -8.78 1.14
CA LEU A 25 14.81 -9.65 1.28
C LEU A 25 14.59 -11.02 0.66
N ALA A 26 13.45 -11.67 0.93
CA ALA A 26 13.11 -12.96 0.36
C ALA A 26 13.08 -12.92 -1.17
N THR A 27 12.48 -11.87 -1.74
CA THR A 27 12.45 -11.65 -3.19
C THR A 27 13.86 -11.52 -3.77
N ARG A 28 14.73 -10.74 -3.12
CA ARG A 28 16.11 -10.53 -3.58
C ARG A 28 16.96 -11.80 -3.50
N ILE A 29 16.78 -12.61 -2.46
CA ILE A 29 17.46 -13.91 -2.31
C ILE A 29 17.01 -14.84 -3.43
N VAL A 30 15.71 -15.03 -3.60
CA VAL A 30 15.17 -15.96 -4.58
C VAL A 30 15.50 -15.54 -6.03
N GLN A 31 15.52 -14.24 -6.32
CA GLN A 31 15.94 -13.74 -7.64
C GLN A 31 17.44 -13.91 -7.89
N ARG A 32 18.28 -14.00 -6.85
CA ARG A 32 19.72 -14.19 -7.03
C ARG A 32 20.05 -15.58 -7.55
N ASP A 33 19.30 -16.57 -7.09
CA ASP A 33 19.52 -17.98 -7.43
C ASP A 33 18.74 -18.44 -8.66
N ALA A 34 17.76 -17.64 -9.12
CA ALA A 34 17.05 -17.88 -10.37
C ALA A 34 17.90 -17.45 -11.58
N GLY A 35 17.91 -18.26 -12.65
CA GLY A 35 18.57 -17.89 -13.91
C GLY A 35 17.96 -16.63 -14.54
N GLU A 36 18.68 -15.98 -15.46
CA GLU A 36 18.28 -14.68 -16.05
C GLU A 36 16.87 -14.68 -16.68
N ASP A 37 16.36 -15.85 -17.10
CA ASP A 37 15.03 -16.03 -17.69
C ASP A 37 13.95 -16.52 -16.69
N GLU A 38 14.31 -16.86 -15.46
CA GLU A 38 13.36 -17.37 -14.45
C GLU A 38 12.95 -16.27 -13.46
N ARG A 39 11.73 -15.73 -13.67
CA ARG A 39 11.11 -14.82 -12.72
C ARG A 39 10.33 -15.59 -11.66
N VAL A 40 10.98 -15.90 -10.56
CA VAL A 40 10.33 -16.50 -9.39
C VAL A 40 9.68 -15.41 -8.53
N ARG A 41 8.36 -15.54 -8.30
CA ARG A 41 7.60 -14.63 -7.44
C ARG A 41 7.39 -15.26 -6.07
N VAL A 42 7.78 -14.53 -5.03
CA VAL A 42 7.53 -14.89 -3.63
C VAL A 42 6.52 -13.90 -3.06
N THR A 43 5.59 -14.38 -2.24
CA THR A 43 4.71 -13.52 -1.43
C THR A 43 4.79 -13.98 0.01
N ILE A 44 5.05 -13.04 0.92
CA ILE A 44 5.06 -13.23 2.36
C ILE A 44 3.82 -12.55 2.93
N ASP A 45 2.98 -13.32 3.60
CA ASP A 45 1.78 -12.85 4.29
C ASP A 45 1.78 -13.34 5.74
N ALA A 46 1.04 -12.65 6.61
CA ALA A 46 0.88 -13.00 8.01
C ALA A 46 -0.61 -12.98 8.37
N ALA A 47 -1.22 -14.17 8.44
CA ALA A 47 -2.62 -14.35 8.83
C ALA A 47 -3.59 -13.40 8.08
N GLY A 48 -3.46 -13.30 6.75
CA GLY A 48 -4.32 -12.48 5.90
C GLY A 48 -4.13 -10.97 6.11
N TRP A 49 -3.00 -10.53 6.68
CA TRP A 49 -2.77 -9.11 6.96
C TRP A 49 -2.79 -8.27 5.67
N ARG A 50 -2.24 -8.77 4.55
CA ARG A 50 -2.20 -8.01 3.29
C ARG A 50 -3.58 -7.72 2.73
N GLU A 51 -4.50 -8.68 2.84
CA GLU A 51 -5.90 -8.52 2.42
C GLU A 51 -6.56 -7.42 3.24
N ARG A 52 -6.54 -7.58 4.57
CA ARG A 52 -7.15 -6.63 5.51
C ARG A 52 -6.56 -5.22 5.38
N ARG A 53 -5.26 -5.10 5.11
CA ARG A 53 -4.64 -3.79 4.91
C ARG A 53 -5.09 -3.14 3.61
N ARG A 54 -5.29 -3.92 2.54
CA ARG A 54 -5.83 -3.39 1.29
C ARG A 54 -7.26 -2.87 1.48
N GLU A 55 -8.13 -3.68 2.07
CA GLU A 55 -9.53 -3.29 2.35
C GLU A 55 -9.58 -1.99 3.16
N ALA A 56 -8.77 -1.88 4.22
CA ALA A 56 -8.67 -0.67 5.02
C ALA A 56 -8.18 0.56 4.21
N LEU A 57 -7.23 0.37 3.28
CA LEU A 57 -6.74 1.45 2.43
C LEU A 57 -7.79 1.90 1.39
N GLU A 58 -8.60 0.97 0.88
CA GLU A 58 -9.70 1.26 -0.04
C GLU A 58 -10.80 2.06 0.70
N GLU A 59 -11.13 1.67 1.93
CA GLU A 59 -12.05 2.43 2.79
C GLU A 59 -11.51 3.83 3.13
N GLU A 60 -10.26 3.95 3.57
CA GLU A 60 -9.58 5.24 3.80
C GLU A 60 -9.60 6.13 2.54
N ALA A 61 -9.50 5.54 1.35
CA ALA A 61 -9.51 6.24 0.07
C ALA A 61 -10.90 6.81 -0.26
N ASP A 62 -11.94 6.02 -0.06
CA ASP A 62 -13.33 6.42 -0.32
C ASP A 62 -13.75 7.55 0.62
N GLU A 63 -13.44 7.45 1.92
CA GLU A 63 -13.67 8.51 2.90
C GLU A 63 -12.95 9.82 2.53
N ALA A 64 -11.69 9.73 2.09
CA ALA A 64 -10.92 10.89 1.67
C ALA A 64 -11.48 11.53 0.40
N ALA A 65 -11.96 10.75 -0.56
CA ALA A 65 -12.62 11.26 -1.76
C ALA A 65 -13.92 11.99 -1.43
N GLU A 66 -14.78 11.42 -0.58
CA GLU A 66 -16.01 12.07 -0.12
C GLU A 66 -15.74 13.37 0.63
N THR A 67 -14.73 13.37 1.50
CA THR A 67 -14.31 14.57 2.23
C THR A 67 -13.79 15.64 1.26
N ALA A 68 -12.94 15.25 0.30
CA ALA A 68 -12.37 16.18 -0.67
C ALA A 68 -13.44 16.86 -1.53
N LEU A 69 -14.45 16.10 -1.96
CA LEU A 69 -15.60 16.61 -2.73
C LEU A 69 -16.50 17.52 -1.89
N SER A 70 -16.84 17.12 -0.67
CA SER A 70 -17.75 17.87 0.19
C SER A 70 -17.15 19.20 0.68
N GLU A 71 -15.84 19.23 0.89
CA GLU A 71 -15.13 20.43 1.32
C GLU A 71 -14.55 21.26 0.17
N GLU A 72 -14.61 20.74 -1.07
CA GLU A 72 -13.98 21.34 -2.26
C GLU A 72 -12.47 21.62 -2.05
N ARG A 73 -11.79 20.75 -1.28
CA ARG A 73 -10.38 20.90 -0.90
C ARG A 73 -9.62 19.58 -0.94
N PRO A 74 -8.31 19.58 -1.25
CA PRO A 74 -7.50 18.38 -1.19
C PRO A 74 -7.39 17.78 0.22
N VAL A 75 -7.41 16.45 0.30
CA VAL A 75 -7.23 15.67 1.53
C VAL A 75 -5.93 14.88 1.42
N SER A 76 -5.08 14.98 2.44
CA SER A 76 -3.83 14.21 2.53
C SER A 76 -4.03 12.96 3.39
N LEU A 77 -3.68 11.80 2.87
CA LEU A 77 -3.66 10.56 3.63
C LEU A 77 -2.38 10.45 4.48
N GLU A 78 -2.35 9.49 5.40
CA GLU A 78 -1.15 9.22 6.17
C GLU A 78 0.01 8.72 5.28
N PRO A 79 1.28 8.97 5.64
CA PRO A 79 2.41 8.39 4.94
C PRO A 79 2.35 6.86 4.90
N MET A 80 2.57 6.31 3.71
CA MET A 80 2.45 4.88 3.41
C MET A 80 3.47 4.47 2.34
N SER A 81 3.70 3.17 2.16
CA SER A 81 4.66 2.66 1.18
C SER A 81 4.24 2.96 -0.27
N ALA A 82 5.18 2.88 -1.21
CA ALA A 82 4.87 3.03 -2.63
C ALA A 82 3.84 2.00 -3.14
N ALA A 83 3.83 0.79 -2.55
CA ALA A 83 2.85 -0.24 -2.90
C ALA A 83 1.45 0.13 -2.41
N GLU A 84 1.33 0.60 -1.16
CA GLU A 84 0.06 1.06 -0.59
C GLU A 84 -0.48 2.29 -1.33
N ARG A 85 0.36 3.29 -1.63
CA ARG A 85 -0.06 4.44 -2.45
C ARG A 85 -0.60 4.02 -3.82
N ARG A 86 -0.01 2.99 -4.42
CA ARG A 86 -0.48 2.44 -5.69
C ARG A 86 -1.86 1.78 -5.54
N ILE A 87 -2.13 1.08 -4.44
CA ILE A 87 -3.46 0.50 -4.17
C ILE A 87 -4.50 1.62 -4.17
N VAL A 88 -4.30 2.65 -3.35
CA VAL A 88 -5.21 3.80 -3.24
C VAL A 88 -5.38 4.51 -4.59
N HIS A 89 -4.28 4.82 -5.28
CA HIS A 89 -4.34 5.46 -6.60
C HIS A 89 -5.14 4.64 -7.61
N GLN A 90 -4.94 3.32 -7.63
CA GLN A 90 -5.65 2.43 -8.54
C GLN A 90 -7.13 2.29 -8.19
N HIS A 91 -7.47 2.27 -6.90
CA HIS A 91 -8.87 2.21 -6.43
C HIS A 91 -9.66 3.43 -6.88
N LEU A 92 -9.08 4.63 -6.76
CA LEU A 92 -9.72 5.88 -7.15
C LEU A 92 -9.55 6.24 -8.64
N ARG A 93 -8.78 5.46 -9.41
CA ARG A 93 -8.38 5.83 -10.78
C ARG A 93 -9.53 6.06 -11.74
N ASP A 94 -10.60 5.29 -11.60
CA ASP A 94 -11.73 5.30 -12.54
C ASP A 94 -12.82 6.32 -12.12
N ARG A 95 -12.61 7.05 -11.01
CA ARG A 95 -13.47 8.15 -10.61
C ARG A 95 -13.16 9.40 -11.43
N GLU A 96 -14.20 10.04 -11.96
CA GLU A 96 -14.07 11.27 -12.76
C GLU A 96 -14.13 12.55 -11.91
N ASP A 97 -14.53 12.43 -10.63
CA ASP A 97 -14.79 13.54 -9.71
C ASP A 97 -13.60 13.85 -8.79
N VAL A 98 -12.58 12.99 -8.75
CA VAL A 98 -11.36 13.18 -7.94
C VAL A 98 -10.10 12.78 -8.72
N GLU A 99 -8.98 13.39 -8.38
CA GLU A 99 -7.65 13.01 -8.85
C GLU A 99 -6.72 12.70 -7.68
N THR A 100 -5.65 11.95 -7.94
CA THR A 100 -4.68 11.61 -6.88
C THR A 100 -3.24 11.76 -7.35
N HIS A 101 -2.39 12.24 -6.44
CA HIS A 101 -0.94 12.35 -6.65
C HIS A 101 -0.18 12.12 -5.35
N SER A 102 1.12 11.81 -5.45
CA SER A 102 1.96 11.61 -4.26
C SER A 102 2.79 12.85 -3.95
N GLU A 103 2.87 13.24 -2.67
CA GLU A 103 3.67 14.35 -2.18
C GLU A 103 4.62 13.93 -1.05
N GLY A 104 5.70 14.70 -0.87
CA GLY A 104 6.77 14.44 0.11
C GLY A 104 7.81 13.41 -0.35
N ASP A 105 8.75 13.12 0.56
CA ASP A 105 9.86 12.19 0.33
C ASP A 105 9.76 10.97 1.23
N GLU A 106 10.18 9.79 0.74
CA GLU A 106 10.28 8.58 1.55
C GLU A 106 11.12 8.83 2.83
N PRO A 107 10.68 8.36 4.01
CA PRO A 107 9.51 7.51 4.30
C PRO A 107 8.23 8.30 4.65
N ARG A 108 8.24 9.62 4.50
CA ARG A 108 7.13 10.52 4.86
C ARG A 108 6.25 10.86 3.65
N ARG A 109 6.43 10.16 2.54
CA ARG A 109 5.69 10.39 1.31
C ARG A 109 4.28 9.81 1.43
N TYR A 110 3.30 10.60 1.03
CA TYR A 110 1.87 10.31 1.19
C TYR A 110 1.13 10.53 -0.13
N LEU A 111 -0.14 10.11 -0.18
CA LEU A 111 -1.04 10.38 -1.29
C LEU A 111 -1.99 11.52 -0.94
N VAL A 112 -2.22 12.41 -1.89
CA VAL A 112 -3.22 13.48 -1.83
C VAL A 112 -4.36 13.12 -2.76
N VAL A 113 -5.58 13.32 -2.29
CA VAL A 113 -6.83 13.18 -3.06
C VAL A 113 -7.41 14.59 -3.24
N SER A 114 -7.61 15.02 -4.48
CA SER A 114 -8.10 16.36 -4.82
C SER A 114 -9.42 16.27 -5.58
N PRO A 115 -10.42 17.13 -5.30
CA PRO A 115 -11.65 17.16 -6.10
C PRO A 115 -11.37 17.76 -7.49
N VAL A 116 -11.99 17.19 -8.53
CA VAL A 116 -11.98 17.72 -9.89
C VAL A 116 -13.21 18.60 -10.05
N ILE A 117 -13.03 19.91 -9.91
CA ILE A 117 -14.11 20.89 -10.03
C ILE A 117 -14.10 21.49 -11.46
N PRO A 118 -15.21 21.42 -12.21
CA PRO A 118 -15.32 22.03 -13.54
C PRO A 118 -15.36 23.56 -13.54
#